data_AF-K2S368-F1
#
_entry.id   AF-K2S368-F1
#
_cell.length_a   1.000
_cell.length_b   1.000
_cell.length_c   1.000
_cell.angle_alpha   90.00
_cell.angle_beta   90.00
_cell.angle_gamma   90.00
#
_symmetry.space_group_name_H-M   'P 1'
#
loop_
_entity.id
_entity.type
_entity.pdbx_description
1 polymer ?
#
loop_
_entity_poly.entity_id
_entity_poly.type
_entity_poly.pdbx_seq_one_letter_code
_entity_poly.pdbx_strand_id
1 'polypeptide(L)'
;METTEDASRSIWQAMVPQEVMANDFLLHSVLALSALHKVHLHGTSETNLARARVHHEKAVTLFRSKIQTISPANITAAIYYVMCTLSFSSGVARMSDPSDCARFIDGYISLTPMVRMSEQLLASIGCMTTNSAPSSGPGATARQMQVCNITAGIASLTSLQFYNLAHTADAEERAVYQQAIWATSDIFHCHMRVGSLQVPVLSWCAAVSEHYIQLLQEKRPLALVIYAHYCVLSKSASHMWFISKWPEMAVACLAKLTGPEWEEALKWPFEELGVA
;
A
#
# COMPACT_ATOMS: atom_id res chain seq x y z
N MET A 1 -12.02 12.60 24.49
CA MET A 1 -11.93 12.03 23.13
C MET A 1 -10.46 12.09 22.75
N GLU A 2 -9.74 10.97 22.82
CA GLU A 2 -8.41 10.88 22.20
C GLU A 2 -8.56 11.13 20.71
N THR A 3 -7.71 12.00 20.15
CA THR A 3 -7.65 12.15 18.70
C THR A 3 -7.04 10.87 18.09
N THR A 4 -7.30 10.59 16.82
CA THR A 4 -6.69 9.45 16.11
C THR A 4 -5.15 9.49 16.12
N GLU A 5 -4.56 10.69 16.22
CA GLU A 5 -3.13 10.89 16.40
C GLU A 5 -2.63 10.49 17.80
N ASP A 6 -3.41 10.75 18.86
CA ASP A 6 -3.07 10.36 20.23
C ASP A 6 -3.11 8.84 20.39
N ALA A 7 -4.12 8.18 19.81
CA ALA A 7 -4.22 6.72 19.78
C ALA A 7 -3.03 6.08 19.02
N SER A 8 -2.69 6.64 17.85
CA SER A 8 -1.53 6.18 17.07
C SER A 8 -0.22 6.36 17.85
N ARG A 9 -0.05 7.48 18.55
CA ARG A 9 1.13 7.76 19.36
C ARG A 9 1.25 6.79 20.54
N SER A 10 0.13 6.49 21.22
CA SER A 10 0.08 5.53 22.33
C SER A 10 0.53 4.13 21.90
N ILE A 11 0.08 3.65 20.73
CA ILE A 11 0.51 2.35 20.18
C ILE A 11 2.03 2.31 20.02
N TRP A 12 2.62 3.28 19.33
CA TRP A 12 4.06 3.25 18.99
C TRP A 12 4.97 3.60 20.17
N GLN A 13 4.53 4.42 21.12
CA GLN A 13 5.36 4.85 22.26
C GLN A 13 5.22 3.97 23.50
N ALA A 14 4.09 3.28 23.68
CA ALA A 14 3.85 2.46 24.87
C ALA A 14 3.67 0.98 24.54
N MET A 15 2.78 0.63 23.61
CA MET A 15 2.43 -0.78 23.35
C MET A 15 3.55 -1.52 22.60
N VAL A 16 4.06 -0.95 21.51
CA VAL A 16 5.11 -1.59 20.70
C VAL A 16 6.37 -1.87 21.52
N PRO A 17 6.90 -0.93 22.35
CA PRO A 17 8.05 -1.24 23.20
C PRO A 17 7.82 -2.38 24.19
N GLN A 18 6.61 -2.53 24.75
CA GLN A 18 6.28 -3.65 25.64
C GLN A 18 6.31 -4.98 24.88
N GLU A 19 5.71 -5.03 23.69
CA GLU A 19 5.71 -6.22 22.83
C GLU A 19 7.11 -6.58 22.34
N VAL A 20 7.96 -5.58 22.04
CA VAL A 20 9.34 -5.76 21.60
C VAL A 20 10.17 -6.50 22.64
N MET A 21 9.95 -6.25 23.94
CA MET A 21 10.70 -6.91 25.01
C MET A 21 10.42 -8.42 25.10
N ALA A 22 9.23 -8.86 24.66
CA ALA A 22 8.85 -10.26 24.63
C ALA A 22 9.15 -10.97 23.30
N ASN A 23 9.39 -10.21 22.22
CA ASN A 23 9.44 -10.72 20.85
C ASN A 23 10.68 -10.25 20.07
N ASP A 24 11.73 -11.09 20.02
CA ASP A 24 12.98 -10.77 19.31
C ASP A 24 12.79 -10.41 17.82
N PHE A 25 11.82 -11.03 17.15
CA PHE A 25 11.54 -10.72 15.74
C PHE A 25 11.03 -9.28 15.58
N LEU A 26 10.19 -8.82 16.52
CA LEU A 26 9.64 -7.47 16.53
C LEU A 26 10.71 -6.44 16.91
N LEU A 27 11.58 -6.78 17.86
CA LEU A 27 12.77 -5.98 18.17
C LEU A 27 13.59 -5.71 16.90
N HIS A 28 13.90 -6.78 16.16
CA HIS A 28 14.69 -6.67 14.95
C HIS A 28 13.97 -5.90 13.84
N SER A 29 12.65 -6.01 13.69
CA SER A 29 11.92 -5.20 12.70
C SER A 29 11.89 -3.70 13.06
N VAL A 30 11.75 -3.36 14.35
CA VAL A 30 11.80 -1.96 14.81
C VAL A 30 13.20 -1.36 14.61
N LEU A 31 14.26 -2.13 14.90
CA LEU A 31 15.65 -1.70 14.67
C LEU A 31 15.97 -1.53 13.19
N ALA A 32 15.47 -2.42 12.33
CA ALA A 32 15.60 -2.31 10.88
C ALA A 32 14.95 -1.02 10.36
N LEU A 33 13.70 -0.78 10.74
CA LEU A 33 12.95 0.42 10.35
C LEU A 33 13.62 1.70 10.87
N SER A 34 14.10 1.68 12.11
CA SER A 34 14.81 2.81 12.72
C SER A 34 16.12 3.13 12.00
N ALA A 35 16.90 2.12 11.64
CA ALA A 35 18.14 2.29 10.88
C ALA A 35 17.86 2.84 9.48
N LEU A 36 16.81 2.36 8.81
CA LEU A 36 16.39 2.87 7.50
C LEU A 36 15.88 4.33 7.59
N HIS A 37 15.12 4.67 8.63
CA HIS A 37 14.66 6.04 8.85
C HIS A 37 15.82 7.01 9.12
N LYS A 38 16.88 6.57 9.80
CA LYS A 38 18.11 7.36 9.93
C LYS A 38 18.77 7.67 8.59
N VAL A 39 18.78 6.71 7.65
CA VAL A 39 19.26 6.96 6.28
C VAL A 39 18.38 7.98 5.58
N HIS A 40 17.06 7.93 5.78
CA HIS A 40 16.16 8.93 5.24
C HIS A 40 16.46 10.35 5.78
N LEU A 41 16.69 10.50 7.09
CA LEU A 41 16.93 11.80 7.73
C LEU A 41 18.31 12.39 7.46
N HIS A 42 19.34 11.56 7.35
CA HIS A 42 20.74 12.00 7.30
C HIS A 42 21.42 11.75 5.95
N GLY A 43 20.68 11.23 4.96
CA GLY A 43 21.20 10.86 3.66
C GLY A 43 21.83 9.46 3.63
N THR A 44 22.33 9.09 2.45
CA THR A 44 22.83 7.74 2.15
C THR A 44 24.01 7.39 3.05
N SER A 45 23.81 6.37 3.88
CA SER A 45 24.86 5.76 4.71
C SER A 45 24.83 4.26 4.45
N GLU A 46 25.80 3.76 3.69
CA GLU A 46 25.90 2.34 3.35
C GLU A 46 25.93 1.46 4.61
N THR A 47 26.64 1.89 5.65
CA THR A 47 26.68 1.20 6.94
C THR A 47 25.30 1.10 7.59
N ASN A 48 24.52 2.20 7.62
CA ASN A 48 23.19 2.15 8.21
C ASN A 48 22.21 1.36 7.34
N LEU A 49 22.32 1.43 6.01
CA LEU A 49 21.54 0.58 5.10
C LEU A 49 21.86 -0.91 5.30
N ALA A 50 23.13 -1.28 5.40
CA ALA A 50 23.56 -2.65 5.66
C ALA A 50 23.02 -3.15 7.01
N ARG A 51 23.12 -2.34 8.07
CA ARG A 51 22.54 -2.66 9.39
C ARG A 51 21.03 -2.83 9.33
N ALA A 52 20.34 -1.96 8.58
CA ALA A 52 18.90 -2.03 8.42
C ALA A 52 18.49 -3.37 7.75
N ARG A 53 19.20 -3.78 6.69
CA ARG A 53 19.00 -5.07 6.01
C ARG A 53 19.28 -6.26 6.91
N VAL A 54 20.40 -6.28 7.63
CA VAL A 54 20.77 -7.36 8.56
C VAL A 54 19.69 -7.56 9.63
N HIS A 55 19.20 -6.46 10.22
CA HIS A 55 18.11 -6.55 11.20
C HIS A 55 16.81 -7.04 10.57
N HIS A 56 16.48 -6.60 9.35
CA HIS A 56 15.29 -7.05 8.65
C HIS A 56 15.34 -8.55 8.35
N GLU A 57 16.44 -9.06 7.80
CA GLU A 57 16.64 -10.48 7.52
C GLU A 57 16.54 -11.34 8.78
N LYS A 58 17.12 -10.86 9.90
CA LYS A 58 17.00 -11.53 11.19
C LYS A 58 15.57 -11.53 11.72
N ALA A 59 14.84 -10.42 11.56
CA ALA A 59 13.43 -10.33 11.93
C ALA A 59 12.58 -11.35 11.15
N VAL A 60 12.77 -11.44 9.82
CA VAL A 60 12.07 -12.41 8.95
C VAL A 60 12.36 -13.84 9.37
N THR A 61 13.63 -14.17 9.60
CA THR A 61 14.05 -15.51 10.01
C THR A 61 13.44 -15.90 11.35
N LEU A 62 13.52 -15.01 12.34
CA LEU A 62 12.96 -15.24 13.66
C LEU A 62 11.44 -15.36 13.63
N PHE A 63 10.76 -14.47 12.90
CA PHE A 63 9.31 -14.51 12.75
C PHE A 63 8.84 -15.85 12.18
N ARG A 64 9.44 -16.30 11.06
CA ARG A 64 9.10 -17.60 10.44
C ARG A 64 9.37 -18.78 11.37
N SER A 65 10.43 -18.73 12.18
CA SER A 65 10.77 -19.81 13.10
C SER A 65 9.85 -19.87 14.33
N LYS A 66 9.46 -18.71 14.89
CA LYS A 66 8.70 -18.60 16.14
C LYS A 66 7.19 -18.58 15.93
N ILE A 67 6.72 -18.06 14.80
CA ILE A 67 5.30 -17.92 14.47
C ILE A 67 4.94 -18.92 13.37
N GLN A 68 4.66 -20.16 13.77
CA GLN A 68 4.17 -21.21 12.87
C GLN A 68 2.65 -21.20 12.73
N THR A 69 1.95 -20.73 13.78
CA THR A 69 0.49 -20.64 13.80
C THR A 69 0.09 -19.36 14.52
N ILE A 70 -0.82 -18.60 13.90
CA ILE A 70 -1.39 -17.40 14.50
C ILE A 70 -2.30 -17.80 15.66
N SER A 71 -2.12 -17.17 16.81
CA SER A 71 -2.89 -17.41 18.02
C SER A 71 -3.18 -16.09 18.73
N PRO A 72 -4.18 -16.04 19.64
CA PRO A 72 -4.48 -14.83 20.39
C PRO A 72 -3.30 -14.27 21.20
N ALA A 73 -2.33 -15.13 21.57
CA ALA A 73 -1.15 -14.72 22.33
C ALA A 73 -0.05 -14.04 21.50
N ASN A 74 -0.03 -14.24 20.18
CA ASN A 74 1.05 -13.73 19.31
C ASN A 74 0.57 -12.76 18.22
N ILE A 75 -0.75 -12.63 18.05
CA ILE A 75 -1.33 -11.86 16.95
C ILE A 75 -0.97 -10.38 16.98
N THR A 76 -0.95 -9.76 18.17
CA THR A 76 -0.60 -8.34 18.33
C THR A 76 0.85 -8.10 17.87
N ALA A 77 1.80 -8.91 18.34
CA ALA A 77 3.19 -8.83 17.92
C ALA A 77 3.36 -9.12 16.43
N ALA A 78 2.59 -10.07 15.87
CA ALA A 78 2.60 -10.36 14.44
C ALA A 78 2.11 -9.18 13.59
N ILE A 79 1.03 -8.50 14.01
CA ILE A 79 0.53 -7.29 13.34
C ILE A 79 1.60 -6.21 13.33
N TYR A 80 2.21 -5.89 14.48
CA TYR A 80 3.26 -4.87 14.55
C TYR A 80 4.48 -5.23 13.71
N TYR A 81 4.87 -6.51 13.68
CA TYR A 81 5.94 -6.98 12.83
C TYR A 81 5.61 -6.77 11.34
N VAL A 82 4.41 -7.13 10.89
CA VAL A 82 3.99 -6.93 9.50
C VAL A 82 3.96 -5.45 9.15
N MET A 83 3.44 -4.59 10.04
CA MET A 83 3.45 -3.13 9.83
C MET A 83 4.88 -2.58 9.70
N CYS A 84 5.80 -2.95 10.60
CA CYS A 84 7.19 -2.53 10.51
C CYS A 84 7.87 -3.04 9.22
N THR A 85 7.60 -4.28 8.83
CA THR A 85 8.16 -4.93 7.64
C THR A 85 7.64 -4.27 6.36
N LEU A 86 6.36 -3.93 6.32
CA LEU A 86 5.75 -3.20 5.21
C LEU A 86 6.33 -1.79 5.09
N SER A 87 6.40 -1.03 6.20
CA SER A 87 7.03 0.30 6.21
C SER A 87 8.50 0.26 5.79
N PHE A 88 9.25 -0.75 6.25
CA PHE A 88 10.65 -0.94 5.87
C PHE A 88 10.77 -1.20 4.36
N SER A 89 9.98 -2.12 3.83
CA SER A 89 10.06 -2.55 2.43
C SER A 89 9.61 -1.44 1.48
N SER A 90 8.55 -0.70 1.84
CA SER A 90 8.15 0.53 1.13
C SER A 90 9.26 1.57 1.14
N GLY A 91 9.93 1.77 2.29
CA GLY A 91 11.06 2.70 2.40
C GLY A 91 12.24 2.31 1.52
N VAL A 92 12.57 1.01 1.43
CA VAL A 92 13.61 0.50 0.53
C VAL A 92 13.20 0.65 -0.93
N ALA A 93 11.96 0.30 -1.27
CA ALA A 93 11.45 0.42 -2.63
C ALA A 93 11.48 1.89 -3.11
N ARG A 94 11.08 2.84 -2.25
CA ARG A 94 11.19 4.29 -2.51
C ARG A 94 12.61 4.78 -2.77
N MET A 95 13.60 4.16 -2.13
CA MET A 95 15.02 4.48 -2.33
C MET A 95 15.63 3.82 -3.56
N SER A 96 14.88 2.98 -4.28
CA SER A 96 15.35 2.40 -5.54
C SER A 96 15.46 3.49 -6.61
N ASP A 97 16.43 3.33 -7.51
CA ASP A 97 16.64 4.28 -8.60
C ASP A 97 15.39 4.31 -9.53
N PRO A 98 14.70 5.45 -9.66
CA PRO A 98 13.54 5.59 -10.52
C PRO A 98 13.90 5.63 -12.02
N SER A 99 15.19 5.66 -12.38
CA SER A 99 15.63 5.53 -13.77
C SER A 99 15.25 4.15 -14.36
N ASP A 100 15.27 3.11 -13.52
CA ASP A 100 14.78 1.78 -13.85
C ASP A 100 13.32 1.64 -13.41
N CYS A 101 12.42 2.13 -14.27
CA CYS A 101 10.98 2.15 -14.00
C CYS A 101 10.42 0.76 -13.71
N ALA A 102 10.90 -0.28 -14.41
CA ALA A 102 10.41 -1.64 -14.22
C ALA A 102 10.75 -2.15 -12.81
N ARG A 103 12.03 -2.04 -12.42
CA ARG A 103 12.49 -2.46 -11.09
C ARG A 103 11.85 -1.65 -9.96
N PHE A 104 11.64 -0.36 -10.17
CA PHE A 104 10.97 0.51 -9.20
C PHE A 104 9.54 0.04 -8.91
N ILE A 105 8.77 -0.25 -9.97
CA ILE A 105 7.39 -0.75 -9.84
C ILE A 105 7.37 -2.18 -9.26
N ASP A 106 8.27 -3.06 -9.68
CA ASP A 106 8.40 -4.42 -9.13
C ASP A 106 8.65 -4.43 -7.62
N GLY A 107 9.44 -3.47 -7.12
CA GLY A 107 9.66 -3.30 -5.69
C GLY A 107 8.35 -3.14 -4.91
N TYR A 108 7.38 -2.42 -5.45
CA TYR A 108 6.08 -2.22 -4.80
C TYR A 108 5.08 -3.34 -5.05
N ILE A 109 5.10 -3.96 -6.24
CA ILE A 109 4.30 -5.18 -6.51
C ILE A 109 4.71 -6.30 -5.53
N SER A 110 6.00 -6.39 -5.20
CA SER A 110 6.52 -7.40 -4.25
C SER A 110 5.97 -7.24 -2.82
N LEU A 111 5.34 -6.12 -2.50
CA LEU A 111 4.73 -5.86 -1.18
C LEU A 111 3.35 -6.51 -1.04
N THR A 112 2.68 -6.86 -2.15
CA THR A 112 1.31 -7.39 -2.14
C THR A 112 1.09 -8.55 -1.16
N PRO A 113 1.98 -9.57 -1.07
CA PRO A 113 1.80 -10.67 -0.11
C PRO A 113 1.82 -10.22 1.36
N MET A 114 2.66 -9.23 1.71
CA MET A 114 2.72 -8.69 3.07
C MET A 114 1.46 -7.92 3.42
N VAL A 115 0.90 -7.19 2.45
CA VAL A 115 -0.36 -6.47 2.63
C VAL A 115 -1.53 -7.44 2.82
N ARG A 116 -1.58 -8.51 2.01
CA ARG A 116 -2.58 -9.58 2.19
C ARG A 116 -2.47 -10.23 3.57
N MET A 117 -1.24 -10.45 4.04
CA MET A 117 -1.01 -10.98 5.38
C MET A 117 -1.50 -10.02 6.47
N SER A 118 -1.26 -8.71 6.36
CA SER A 118 -1.79 -7.75 7.35
C SER A 118 -3.31 -7.74 7.39
N GLU A 119 -3.98 -7.78 6.24
CA GLU A 119 -5.45 -7.80 6.17
C GLU A 119 -6.01 -9.08 6.80
N GLN A 120 -5.40 -10.24 6.53
CA GLN A 120 -5.80 -11.50 7.16
C GLN A 120 -5.64 -11.48 8.68
N LEU A 121 -4.54 -10.91 9.20
CA LEU A 121 -4.32 -10.77 10.63
C LEU A 121 -5.34 -9.83 11.27
N LEU A 122 -5.61 -8.67 10.66
CA LEU A 122 -6.60 -7.72 11.14
C LEU A 122 -8.01 -8.32 11.16
N ALA A 123 -8.38 -9.05 10.10
CA ALA A 123 -9.67 -9.76 10.04
C ALA A 123 -9.82 -10.79 11.16
N SER A 124 -8.75 -11.52 11.49
CA SER A 124 -8.80 -12.59 12.50
C SER A 124 -9.04 -12.12 13.94
N ILE A 125 -8.83 -10.82 14.23
CA ILE A 125 -9.17 -10.20 15.54
C ILE A 125 -10.46 -9.41 15.50
N GLY A 126 -11.24 -9.51 14.41
CA GLY A 126 -12.47 -8.73 14.24
C GLY A 126 -12.22 -7.22 14.14
N CYS A 127 -10.98 -6.80 13.86
CA CYS A 127 -10.72 -5.43 13.46
C CYS A 127 -11.39 -5.23 12.09
N MET A 128 -12.21 -4.19 11.94
CA MET A 128 -12.97 -3.95 10.72
C MET A 128 -12.03 -3.81 9.53
N THR A 129 -11.85 -4.90 8.79
CA THR A 129 -11.43 -4.83 7.39
C THR A 129 -12.57 -4.24 6.57
N THR A 130 -12.26 -3.62 5.44
CA THR A 130 -13.16 -2.78 4.62
C THR A 130 -14.48 -3.42 4.18
N ASN A 131 -14.68 -4.73 4.42
CA ASN A 131 -15.89 -5.48 4.08
C ASN A 131 -17.00 -5.46 5.14
N SER A 132 -16.79 -4.88 6.32
CA SER A 132 -17.86 -4.65 7.30
C SER A 132 -17.96 -3.16 7.60
N ALA A 133 -19.00 -2.51 7.08
CA ALA A 133 -19.31 -1.12 7.38
C ALA A 133 -19.39 -0.91 8.90
N PRO A 134 -18.71 0.09 9.48
CA PRO A 134 -19.02 0.51 10.83
C PRO A 134 -20.42 1.12 10.81
N SER A 135 -21.30 0.66 11.71
CA SER A 135 -22.43 1.48 12.14
C SER A 135 -21.86 2.77 12.71
N SER A 136 -21.92 3.85 11.92
CA SER A 136 -21.44 5.18 12.27
C SER A 136 -22.12 5.66 13.56
N GLY A 137 -21.32 5.88 14.61
CA GLY A 137 -21.73 6.73 15.74
C GLY A 137 -21.71 8.20 15.31
N PRO A 138 -22.71 9.01 15.71
CA PRO A 138 -22.76 10.41 15.33
C PRO A 138 -21.74 11.20 16.17
N GLY A 139 -20.73 11.81 15.54
CA GLY A 139 -19.96 12.86 16.24
C GLY A 139 -18.52 13.11 15.81
N ALA A 140 -17.88 12.27 15.01
CA ALA A 140 -16.55 12.59 14.49
C ALA A 140 -16.70 13.40 13.20
N THR A 141 -16.58 14.72 13.29
CA THR A 141 -16.27 15.59 12.13
C THR A 141 -14.89 15.19 11.61
N ALA A 142 -14.83 14.08 10.87
CA ALA A 142 -13.66 13.68 10.11
C ALA A 142 -13.35 14.84 9.18
N ARG A 143 -12.20 15.48 9.40
CA ARG A 143 -11.65 16.47 8.49
C ARG A 143 -11.61 15.80 7.13
N GLN A 144 -12.52 16.20 6.24
CA GLN A 144 -12.64 15.64 4.90
C GLN A 144 -11.32 15.96 4.19
N MET A 145 -10.37 15.03 4.24
CA MET A 145 -9.14 15.16 3.51
C MET A 145 -9.55 14.97 2.06
N GLN A 146 -9.63 16.06 1.30
CA GLN A 146 -9.80 15.99 -0.15
C GLN A 146 -8.52 15.34 -0.71
N VAL A 147 -8.53 14.02 -0.84
CA VAL A 147 -7.36 13.27 -1.30
C VAL A 147 -7.20 13.35 -2.80
N CYS A 148 -8.32 13.37 -3.54
CA CYS A 148 -8.39 13.50 -4.98
C CYS A 148 -9.81 13.92 -5.40
N ASN A 149 -9.98 14.32 -6.67
CA ASN A 149 -11.30 14.48 -7.25
C ASN A 149 -11.96 13.11 -7.49
N ILE A 150 -12.68 12.62 -6.47
CA ILE A 150 -13.30 11.28 -6.47
C ILE A 150 -14.23 11.08 -7.67
N THR A 151 -15.02 12.10 -8.03
CA THR A 151 -15.96 12.04 -9.15
C THR A 151 -15.21 11.86 -10.48
N ALA A 152 -14.12 12.60 -10.68
CA ALA A 152 -13.27 12.45 -11.86
C ALA A 152 -12.57 11.07 -11.87
N GLY A 153 -12.12 10.57 -10.72
CA GLY A 153 -11.53 9.24 -10.60
C GLY A 153 -12.50 8.12 -10.97
N ILE A 154 -13.76 8.19 -10.51
CA ILE A 154 -14.80 7.21 -10.89
C ILE A 154 -15.11 7.28 -12.40
N ALA A 155 -15.20 8.48 -12.97
CA ALA A 155 -15.42 8.65 -14.41
C ALA A 155 -14.25 8.09 -15.24
N SER A 156 -13.01 8.31 -14.78
CA SER A 156 -11.81 7.76 -15.41
C SER A 156 -11.76 6.23 -15.34
N LEU A 157 -12.06 5.63 -14.18
CA LEU A 157 -12.19 4.17 -14.03
C LEU A 157 -13.33 3.58 -14.89
N THR A 158 -14.44 4.30 -15.05
CA THR A 158 -15.52 3.91 -15.97
C THR A 158 -15.01 3.89 -17.40
N SER A 159 -14.18 4.87 -17.77
CA SER A 159 -13.55 4.92 -19.09
C SER A 159 -12.62 3.72 -19.35
N LEU A 160 -11.89 3.25 -18.32
CA LEU A 160 -11.06 2.04 -18.42
C LEU A 160 -11.85 0.78 -18.75
N GLN A 161 -13.14 0.71 -18.45
CA GLN A 161 -13.99 -0.41 -18.86
C GLN A 161 -14.12 -0.48 -20.39
N PHE A 162 -14.20 0.67 -21.07
CA PHE A 162 -14.19 0.72 -22.53
C PHE A 162 -12.83 0.35 -23.10
N TYR A 163 -11.73 0.79 -22.48
CA TYR A 163 -10.38 0.35 -22.87
C TYR A 163 -10.22 -1.17 -22.72
N ASN A 164 -10.73 -1.76 -21.64
CA ASN A 164 -10.70 -3.21 -21.44
C ASN A 164 -11.47 -3.97 -22.54
N LEU A 165 -12.62 -3.45 -22.97
CA LEU A 165 -13.38 -4.04 -24.08
C LEU A 165 -12.66 -3.89 -25.43
N ALA A 166 -11.98 -2.76 -25.66
CA ALA A 166 -11.34 -2.46 -26.93
C ALA A 166 -9.96 -3.13 -27.11
N HIS A 167 -9.19 -3.27 -26.03
CA HIS A 167 -7.78 -3.71 -26.09
C HIS A 167 -7.55 -5.14 -25.60
N THR A 168 -8.50 -5.76 -24.89
CA THR A 168 -8.36 -7.12 -24.36
C THR A 168 -9.27 -8.06 -25.14
N ALA A 169 -8.69 -8.90 -26.02
CA ALA A 169 -9.44 -9.86 -26.82
C ALA A 169 -9.92 -11.06 -25.98
N ASP A 170 -9.04 -11.55 -25.10
CA ASP A 170 -9.29 -12.69 -24.24
C ASP A 170 -10.35 -12.38 -23.17
N ALA A 171 -11.33 -13.27 -23.00
CA ALA A 171 -12.45 -13.05 -22.11
C ALA A 171 -12.08 -13.23 -20.63
N GLU A 172 -11.11 -14.10 -20.32
CA GLU A 172 -10.65 -14.33 -18.95
C GLU A 172 -9.78 -13.17 -18.47
N GLU A 173 -8.82 -12.72 -19.29
CA GLU A 173 -8.00 -11.53 -19.03
C GLU A 173 -8.90 -10.30 -18.85
N ARG A 174 -9.93 -10.15 -19.70
CA ARG A 174 -10.92 -9.06 -19.59
C ARG A 174 -11.67 -9.11 -18.27
N ALA A 175 -12.11 -10.29 -17.82
CA ALA A 175 -12.80 -10.45 -16.54
C ALA A 175 -11.89 -10.08 -15.35
N VAL A 176 -10.60 -10.41 -15.44
CA VAL A 176 -9.61 -10.07 -14.41
C VAL A 176 -9.36 -8.56 -14.34
N TYR A 177 -9.24 -7.88 -15.47
CA TYR A 177 -9.18 -6.41 -15.48
C TYR A 177 -10.46 -5.77 -14.97
N GLN A 178 -11.63 -6.32 -15.33
CA GLN A 178 -12.91 -5.81 -14.86
C GLN A 178 -13.02 -5.89 -13.32
N GLN A 179 -12.59 -7.00 -12.74
CA GLN A 179 -12.52 -7.17 -11.29
C GLN A 179 -11.58 -6.13 -10.65
N ALA A 180 -10.40 -5.90 -11.22
CA ALA A 180 -9.44 -4.94 -10.67
C ALA A 180 -9.96 -3.49 -10.75
N ILE A 181 -10.61 -3.12 -11.87
CA ILE A 181 -11.27 -1.81 -12.02
C ILE A 181 -12.33 -1.64 -10.93
N TRP A 182 -13.19 -2.65 -10.73
CA TRP A 182 -14.22 -2.60 -9.69
C TRP A 182 -13.64 -2.51 -8.28
N ALA A 183 -12.58 -3.26 -7.97
CA ALA A 183 -11.90 -3.18 -6.69
C ALA A 183 -11.36 -1.76 -6.43
N THR A 184 -10.80 -1.10 -7.46
CA THR A 184 -10.37 0.30 -7.33
C THR A 184 -11.56 1.25 -7.14
N SER A 185 -12.64 1.09 -7.91
CA SER A 185 -13.86 1.90 -7.79
C SER A 185 -14.50 1.77 -6.41
N ASP A 186 -14.52 0.57 -5.83
CA ASP A 186 -15.12 0.33 -4.51
C ASP A 186 -14.39 1.11 -3.41
N ILE A 187 -13.06 1.25 -3.51
CA ILE A 187 -12.28 2.07 -2.57
C ILE A 187 -12.67 3.56 -2.67
N PHE A 188 -12.86 4.09 -3.88
CA PHE A 188 -13.36 5.45 -4.08
C PHE A 188 -14.76 5.63 -3.46
N HIS A 189 -15.65 4.64 -3.62
CA HIS A 189 -16.99 4.68 -3.04
C HIS A 189 -16.98 4.56 -1.51
N CYS A 190 -16.14 3.70 -0.93
CA CYS A 190 -15.94 3.61 0.52
C CYS A 190 -15.43 4.92 1.10
N HIS A 191 -14.50 5.59 0.40
CA HIS A 191 -14.02 6.90 0.83
C HIS A 191 -15.15 7.93 0.91
N MET A 192 -16.03 8.00 -0.10
CA MET A 192 -17.19 8.90 -0.07
C MET A 192 -18.13 8.62 1.11
N ARG A 193 -18.27 7.35 1.52
CA ARG A 193 -19.18 6.95 2.60
C ARG A 193 -18.59 7.21 3.99
N VAL A 194 -17.33 6.89 4.20
CA VAL A 194 -16.71 6.82 5.54
C VAL A 194 -15.87 8.06 5.88
N GLY A 195 -15.44 8.84 4.88
CA GLY A 195 -14.64 10.05 5.11
C GLY A 195 -13.23 9.81 5.65
N SER A 196 -12.75 8.56 5.67
CA SER A 196 -11.40 8.19 6.11
C SER A 196 -10.70 7.29 5.07
N LEU A 197 -9.43 7.60 4.79
CA LEU A 197 -8.56 6.89 3.83
C LEU A 197 -7.36 6.17 4.47
N GLN A 198 -7.22 6.22 5.80
CA GLN A 198 -6.05 5.62 6.47
C GLN A 198 -6.07 4.08 6.42
N VAL A 199 -7.23 3.46 6.19
CA VAL A 199 -7.45 2.01 6.12
C VAL A 199 -7.52 1.46 4.66
N PRO A 200 -8.06 2.15 3.64
CA PRO A 200 -8.35 1.55 2.33
C PRO A 200 -7.23 1.52 1.27
N VAL A 201 -6.08 2.18 1.47
CA VAL A 201 -5.01 2.11 0.43
C VAL A 201 -4.44 0.70 0.36
N LEU A 202 -4.15 0.08 1.51
CA LEU A 202 -3.61 -1.27 1.54
C LEU A 202 -4.64 -2.34 1.14
N SER A 203 -5.94 -2.11 1.37
CA SER A 203 -7.00 -3.09 1.08
C SER A 203 -7.12 -3.44 -0.40
N TRP A 204 -6.70 -2.56 -1.32
CA TRP A 204 -6.69 -2.88 -2.76
C TRP A 204 -5.84 -4.11 -3.09
N CYS A 205 -4.67 -4.24 -2.46
CA CYS A 205 -3.76 -5.35 -2.67
C CYS A 205 -4.39 -6.71 -2.25
N ALA A 206 -5.34 -6.68 -1.31
CA ALA A 206 -6.10 -7.84 -0.90
C ALA A 206 -7.34 -8.11 -1.78
N ALA A 207 -7.87 -7.09 -2.45
CA ALA A 207 -9.07 -7.20 -3.27
C ALA A 207 -8.82 -7.71 -4.71
N VAL A 208 -7.66 -7.41 -5.30
CA VAL A 208 -7.31 -7.86 -6.66
C VAL A 208 -6.92 -9.35 -6.69
N SER A 209 -7.13 -10.03 -7.81
CA SER A 209 -6.80 -11.45 -7.95
C SER A 209 -5.28 -11.70 -8.08
N GLU A 210 -4.82 -12.91 -7.78
CA GLU A 210 -3.42 -13.31 -8.07
C GLU A 210 -3.11 -13.22 -9.57
N HIS A 211 -4.08 -13.53 -10.44
CA HIS A 211 -3.90 -13.41 -11.88
C HIS A 211 -3.67 -11.97 -12.32
N TYR A 212 -4.38 -11.01 -11.71
CA TYR A 212 -4.11 -9.59 -11.98
C TYR A 212 -2.68 -9.20 -11.56
N ILE A 213 -2.20 -9.70 -10.41
CA ILE A 213 -0.81 -9.44 -9.97
C ILE A 213 0.19 -10.02 -10.97
N GLN A 214 -0.06 -11.20 -11.54
CA GLN A 214 0.77 -11.76 -12.61
C GLN A 214 0.79 -10.85 -13.85
N LEU A 215 -0.38 -10.40 -14.34
CA LEU A 215 -0.45 -9.46 -15.47
C LEU A 215 0.30 -8.15 -15.19
N LEU A 216 0.28 -7.68 -13.94
CA LEU A 216 1.01 -6.49 -13.51
C LEU A 216 2.53 -6.73 -13.43
N GLN A 217 2.96 -7.92 -12.99
CA GLN A 217 4.37 -8.35 -13.02
C GLN A 217 4.88 -8.46 -14.47
N GLU A 218 4.07 -8.98 -15.37
CA GLU A 218 4.33 -9.06 -16.82
C GLU A 218 4.29 -7.71 -17.54
N LYS A 219 3.98 -6.62 -16.82
CA LYS A 219 3.92 -5.24 -17.35
C LYS A 219 2.91 -5.10 -18.48
N ARG A 220 1.80 -5.84 -18.41
CA ARG A 220 0.68 -5.69 -19.35
C ARG A 220 0.14 -4.26 -19.27
N PRO A 221 0.02 -3.51 -20.38
CA PRO A 221 -0.24 -2.08 -20.33
C PRO A 221 -1.51 -1.69 -19.56
N LEU A 222 -2.64 -2.37 -19.81
CA LEU A 222 -3.89 -2.08 -19.09
C LEU A 222 -3.77 -2.37 -17.58
N ALA A 223 -3.01 -3.40 -17.18
CA ALA A 223 -2.72 -3.65 -15.77
C ALA A 223 -1.99 -2.46 -15.11
N LEU A 224 -0.99 -1.93 -15.81
CA LEU A 224 -0.21 -0.78 -15.33
C LEU A 224 -1.07 0.48 -15.24
N VAL A 225 -1.97 0.72 -16.21
CA VAL A 225 -2.91 1.84 -16.19
C VAL A 225 -3.89 1.74 -15.02
N ILE A 226 -4.48 0.57 -14.77
CA ILE A 226 -5.36 0.35 -13.61
C ILE A 226 -4.58 0.59 -12.31
N TYR A 227 -3.33 0.11 -12.23
CA TYR A 227 -2.47 0.35 -11.08
C TYR A 227 -2.15 1.84 -10.87
N ALA A 228 -1.95 2.62 -11.93
CA ALA A 228 -1.74 4.06 -11.85
C ALA A 228 -2.93 4.80 -11.21
N HIS A 229 -4.16 4.37 -11.51
CA HIS A 229 -5.36 4.94 -10.88
C HIS A 229 -5.42 4.63 -9.38
N TYR A 230 -5.02 3.41 -9.00
CA TYR A 230 -4.86 3.06 -7.60
C TYR A 230 -3.75 3.89 -6.90
N CYS A 231 -2.62 4.18 -7.57
CA CYS A 231 -1.55 5.01 -7.01
C CYS A 231 -2.06 6.39 -6.55
N VAL A 232 -3.03 7.00 -7.24
CA VAL A 232 -3.62 8.29 -6.81
C VAL A 232 -4.18 8.22 -5.38
N LEU A 233 -4.82 7.10 -5.00
CA LEU A 233 -5.38 6.91 -3.66
C LEU A 233 -4.31 6.94 -2.56
N SER A 234 -3.11 6.47 -2.89
CA SER A 234 -1.98 6.44 -1.96
C SER A 234 -1.40 7.83 -1.65
N LYS A 235 -1.82 8.88 -2.37
CA LYS A 235 -1.48 10.28 -2.04
C LYS A 235 -1.90 10.68 -0.62
N SER A 236 -3.00 10.09 -0.12
CA SER A 236 -3.45 10.27 1.28
C SER A 236 -2.41 9.82 2.32
N ALA A 237 -1.57 8.86 1.94
CA ALA A 237 -0.52 8.27 2.74
C ALA A 237 0.84 8.96 2.57
N SER A 238 0.97 9.99 1.73
CA SER A 238 2.23 10.70 1.47
C SER A 238 2.83 11.44 2.67
N HIS A 239 2.06 11.60 3.76
CA HIS A 239 2.58 12.10 5.05
C HIS A 239 3.53 11.09 5.74
N MET A 240 3.43 9.80 5.39
CA MET A 240 4.36 8.78 5.85
C MET A 240 5.64 8.82 5.01
N TRP A 241 6.80 8.94 5.66
CA TRP A 241 8.10 9.13 4.99
C TRP A 241 8.45 8.02 3.98
N PHE A 242 7.94 6.80 4.18
CA PHE A 242 8.18 5.64 3.31
C PHE A 242 7.23 5.57 2.10
N ILE A 243 6.23 6.46 2.01
CA ILE A 243 5.31 6.61 0.85
C ILE A 243 5.42 8.01 0.23
N SER A 244 6.01 8.99 0.94
CA SER A 244 6.18 10.35 0.44
C SER A 244 6.81 10.40 -0.96
N LYS A 245 6.18 11.15 -1.88
CA LYS A 245 6.55 11.29 -3.30
C LYS A 245 6.48 10.01 -4.15
N TRP A 246 6.16 8.86 -3.55
CA TRP A 246 6.04 7.60 -4.28
C TRP A 246 4.92 7.62 -5.33
N PRO A 247 3.68 8.06 -5.03
CA PRO A 247 2.60 8.02 -6.01
C PRO A 247 2.97 8.74 -7.32
N GLU A 248 3.59 9.91 -7.21
CA GLU A 248 4.04 10.76 -8.31
C GLU A 248 5.12 10.04 -9.14
N MET A 249 6.14 9.48 -8.47
CA MET A 249 7.21 8.72 -9.13
C MET A 249 6.68 7.45 -9.81
N ALA A 250 5.72 6.76 -9.18
CA ALA A 250 5.11 5.54 -9.69
C ALA A 250 4.33 5.82 -10.98
N VAL A 251 3.45 6.82 -10.99
CA VAL A 251 2.68 7.17 -12.20
C VAL A 251 3.59 7.60 -13.35
N ALA A 252 4.64 8.37 -13.07
CA ALA A 252 5.65 8.70 -14.09
C ALA A 252 6.36 7.45 -14.66
N CYS A 253 6.70 6.48 -13.80
CA CYS A 253 7.29 5.21 -14.24
C CYS A 253 6.29 4.35 -15.05
N LEU A 254 5.04 4.28 -14.61
CA LEU A 254 3.99 3.50 -15.27
C LEU A 254 3.72 4.03 -16.68
N ALA A 255 3.66 5.35 -16.86
CA ALA A 255 3.47 5.95 -18.19
C ALA A 255 4.60 5.62 -19.17
N LYS A 256 5.86 5.61 -18.69
CA LYS A 256 7.00 5.19 -19.51
C LYS A 256 6.92 3.72 -19.91
N LEU A 257 6.34 2.87 -19.07
CA LEU A 257 6.20 1.44 -19.30
C LEU A 257 5.00 1.08 -20.21
N THR A 258 3.93 1.87 -20.19
CA THR A 258 2.74 1.64 -21.03
C THR A 258 2.89 2.18 -22.44
N GLY A 259 3.63 3.27 -22.62
CA GLY A 259 3.79 3.94 -23.91
C GLY A 259 2.65 4.92 -24.26
N PRO A 260 2.75 5.59 -25.43
CA PRO A 260 1.94 6.75 -25.77
C PRO A 260 0.44 6.45 -26.01
N GLU A 261 0.11 5.21 -26.38
CA GLU A 261 -1.28 4.79 -26.62
C GLU A 261 -2.18 4.88 -25.37
N TRP A 262 -1.57 4.91 -24.18
CA TRP A 262 -2.27 4.97 -22.90
C TRP A 262 -2.26 6.37 -22.26
N GLU A 263 -1.70 7.38 -22.92
CA GLU A 263 -1.59 8.75 -22.39
C GLU A 263 -2.94 9.32 -21.97
N GLU A 264 -3.97 9.18 -22.80
CA GLU A 264 -5.31 9.69 -22.48
C GLU A 264 -5.92 8.94 -21.29
N ALA A 265 -5.67 7.64 -21.17
CA ALA A 265 -6.11 6.85 -20.02
C ALA A 265 -5.37 7.22 -18.73
N LEU A 266 -4.12 7.70 -18.82
CA LEU A 266 -3.28 8.11 -17.69
C LEU A 266 -3.41 9.60 -17.34
N LYS A 267 -4.16 10.37 -18.13
CA LYS A 267 -4.34 11.82 -17.94
C LYS A 267 -4.85 12.18 -16.55
N TRP A 268 -5.90 11.51 -16.08
CA TRP A 268 -6.45 11.79 -14.74
C TRP A 268 -5.43 11.52 -13.61
N PRO A 269 -4.74 10.36 -13.57
CA PRO A 269 -3.66 10.14 -12.61
C PRO A 269 -2.56 11.22 -12.63
N PHE A 270 -2.16 11.69 -13.82
CA PHE A 270 -1.17 12.76 -13.98
C PHE A 270 -1.66 14.10 -13.39
N GLU A 271 -2.87 14.53 -13.75
CA GLU A 271 -3.48 15.78 -13.27
C GLU A 271 -3.63 15.79 -11.74
N GLU A 272 -4.12 14.70 -11.14
CA GLU A 272 -4.33 14.62 -9.69
C GLU A 272 -3.02 14.61 -8.90
N LEU A 273 -1.96 14.02 -9.45
CA LEU A 273 -0.66 13.93 -8.80
C LEU A 273 0.25 15.13 -9.10
N GLY A 274 -0.15 16.02 -10.01
CA GLY A 274 0.65 17.18 -10.42
C GLY A 274 1.95 16.76 -11.13
N VAL A 275 1.92 15.63 -11.82
CA VAL A 275 3.01 15.13 -12.65
C VAL A 275 2.69 15.59 -14.07
N ALA A 276 3.46 16.54 -14.60
CA ALA A 276 3.30 17.09 -15.95
C ALA A 276 4.67 17.15 -16.63
#